data_AF-A0A553F3G9-F1
#
_entry.id   AF-A0A553F3G9-F1
#
_cell.length_a   1.000
_cell.length_b   1.000
_cell.length_c   1.000
_cell.angle_alpha   90.00
_cell.angle_beta   90.00
_cell.angle_gamma   90.00
#
_symmetry.space_group_name_H-M   'P 1'
#
loop_
_entity.id
_entity.type
_entity.pdbx_description
1 polymer ?
#
loop_
_entity_poly.entity_id
_entity_poly.type
_entity_poly.pdbx_seq_one_letter_code
_entity_poly.pdbx_strand_id
1 'polypeptide(L)' 'MDKIDTEFSKLAETPGMGTERGIYVPSLRGWPFGEYVIYYRPISKGIEVIRVIHAGRETELQKYQ' A
#
# COMPACT_ATOMS: atom_id res chain seq x y z
N MET A 1 7.13 -3.86 -16.25
CA MET A 1 5.79 -3.42 -15.83
C MET A 1 5.12 -4.54 -15.04
N ASP A 2 5.18 -5.76 -15.58
CA ASP A 2 4.51 -6.99 -15.09
C ASP A 2 4.64 -7.32 -13.58
N LYS A 3 5.75 -7.00 -12.93
CA LYS A 3 5.95 -7.33 -11.51
C LYS A 3 5.04 -6.53 -10.58
N ILE A 4 4.82 -5.24 -10.85
CA ILE A 4 3.95 -4.42 -9.99
C ILE A 4 2.48 -4.76 -10.22
N ASP A 5 2.11 -5.08 -11.46
CA ASP A 5 0.74 -5.52 -11.81
C ASP A 5 0.39 -6.85 -11.15
N THR A 6 1.38 -7.75 -11.03
CA THR A 6 1.24 -9.01 -10.29
C THR A 6 0.99 -8.76 -8.81
N GLU A 7 1.73 -7.85 -8.19
CA GLU A 7 1.50 -7.47 -6.80
C GLU A 7 0.14 -6.80 -6.60
N PHE A 8 -0.30 -5.91 -7.49
CA PHE A 8 -1.63 -5.32 -7.40
C PHE A 8 -2.74 -6.35 -7.52
N SER A 9 -2.62 -7.29 -8.45
CA SER A 9 -3.58 -8.39 -8.62
C SER A 9 -3.67 -9.23 -7.35
N LYS A 10 -2.52 -9.60 -6.78
CA LYS A 10 -2.44 -10.34 -5.52
C LYS A 10 -3.08 -9.59 -4.34
N LEU A 11 -2.80 -8.29 -4.22
CA LEU A 11 -3.39 -7.47 -3.17
C LEU A 11 -4.90 -7.27 -3.38
N ALA A 12 -5.38 -7.19 -4.62
CA ALA A 12 -6.81 -7.11 -4.94
C ALA A 12 -7.54 -8.42 -4.61
N GLU A 13 -6.92 -9.57 -4.85
CA GLU A 13 -7.47 -10.89 -4.49
C GLU A 13 -7.48 -11.12 -2.98
N THR A 14 -6.45 -10.62 -2.27
CA THR A 14 -6.34 -10.76 -0.81
C THR A 14 -6.10 -9.40 -0.13
N PRO A 15 -7.12 -8.51 -0.04
CA PRO A 15 -6.94 -7.14 0.46
C PRO A 15 -6.44 -7.04 1.90
N GLY A 16 -6.69 -8.07 2.72
CA GLY A 16 -6.23 -8.15 4.11
C GLY A 16 -4.72 -8.38 4.29
N MET A 17 -3.95 -8.50 3.21
CA MET A 17 -2.48 -8.57 3.26
C MET A 17 -1.86 -7.24 3.73
N GLY A 18 -0.53 -7.21 3.83
CA GLY A 18 0.20 -6.02 4.26
C GLY A 18 0.03 -5.68 5.74
N THR A 19 0.88 -4.76 6.19
CA THR A 19 0.86 -4.28 7.58
C THR A 19 -0.11 -3.12 7.69
N GLU A 20 -0.99 -3.16 8.68
CA GLU A 20 -1.84 -2.01 9.01
C GLU A 20 -0.95 -0.84 9.47
N ARG A 21 -1.12 0.30 8.79
CA ARG A 21 -0.32 1.53 8.98
C ARG A 21 -1.20 2.71 9.40
N GLY A 22 -2.51 2.49 9.55
CA GLY A 22 -3.49 3.53 9.81
C GLY A 22 -3.61 3.86 11.30
N ILE A 23 -3.00 4.97 11.73
CA ILE A 23 -3.40 5.67 12.96
C ILE A 23 -4.47 6.74 12.65
N TYR A 24 -4.40 7.35 11.45
CA TYR A 24 -5.27 8.46 11.01
C TYR A 24 -6.07 8.19 9.72
N VAL A 25 -5.65 7.21 8.92
CA VAL A 25 -6.39 6.76 7.72
C VAL A 25 -6.91 5.35 7.99
N PRO A 26 -8.22 5.17 8.17
CA PRO A 26 -8.80 3.87 8.47
C PRO A 26 -8.42 2.82 7.42
N SER A 27 -8.02 1.64 7.90
CA SER A 27 -7.70 0.49 7.06
C SER A 27 -6.56 0.71 6.06
N LEU A 28 -5.72 1.75 6.25
CA LEU A 28 -4.50 1.94 5.47
C LEU A 28 -3.52 0.80 5.73
N ARG A 29 -3.05 0.19 4.66
CA ARG A 29 -2.10 -0.93 4.67
C ARG A 29 -0.88 -0.57 3.84
N GLY A 30 0.27 -1.07 4.29
CA GLY A 30 1.54 -0.98 3.56
C GLY A 30 2.03 -2.36 3.13
N TRP A 31 2.42 -2.48 1.86
CA TRP A 31 3.00 -3.69 1.28
C TRP A 31 4.39 -3.39 0.70
N PRO A 32 5.46 -4.06 1.18
CA PRO A 32 6.80 -3.86 0.62
C PRO A 32 6.91 -4.51 -0.77
N PHE A 33 7.44 -3.75 -1.73
CA PHE A 33 7.69 -4.20 -3.10
C PHE A 33 9.04 -3.68 -3.58
N GLY A 34 10.09 -4.51 -3.44
CA GLY A 34 11.46 -4.10 -3.72
C GLY A 34 11.87 -2.90 -2.86
N GLU A 35 12.36 -1.83 -3.49
CA GLU A 35 12.73 -0.58 -2.83
C GLU A 35 11.53 0.36 -2.61
N TYR A 36 10.30 -0.10 -2.85
CA TYR A 36 9.08 0.68 -2.72
C TYR A 36 8.14 0.10 -1.67
N VAL A 37 7.24 0.93 -1.17
CA VAL A 37 6.09 0.56 -0.36
C VAL A 37 4.82 0.98 -1.09
N ILE A 38 3.92 0.01 -1.29
CA ILE A 38 2.59 0.22 -1.84
C ILE A 38 1.66 0.48 -0.67
N TYR A 39 1.11 1.69 -0.60
CA TYR A 39 0.06 2.06 0.33
C TYR A 39 -1.29 1.92 -0.33
N TYR A 40 -2.17 1.17 0.31
CA TYR A 40 -3.50 0.87 -0.21
C TYR A 40 -4.50 0.67 0.92
N ARG A 41 -5.78 0.59 0.58
CA ARG A 41 -6.82 0.13 1.51
C ARG A 41 -7.75 -0.88 0.84
N PRO A 42 -8.30 -1.86 1.58
CA PRO A 42 -9.36 -2.72 1.07
C PRO A 42 -10.60 -1.91 0.68
N ILE A 43 -11.22 -2.29 -0.42
CA ILE A 43 -12.55 -1.82 -0.84
C ILE A 43 -13.42 -3.04 -1.18
N SER A 44 -14.72 -2.83 -1.46
CA SER A 44 -15.68 -3.93 -1.64
C SER A 44 -15.31 -4.94 -2.73
N LYS A 45 -14.51 -4.54 -3.73
CA LYS A 45 -14.11 -5.39 -4.87
C LYS A 45 -12.60 -5.27 -5.16
N GLY A 46 -11.78 -5.31 -4.11
CA GLY A 46 -10.32 -5.35 -4.25
C GLY A 46 -9.64 -4.30 -3.38
N ILE A 47 -8.75 -3.52 -3.97
CA ILE A 47 -7.99 -2.47 -3.28
C ILE A 47 -8.07 -1.13 -4.00
N GLU A 48 -7.95 -0.06 -3.24
CA GLU A 48 -7.63 1.27 -3.76
C GLU A 48 -6.16 1.56 -3.45
N VAL A 49 -5.34 1.75 -4.48
CA VAL A 49 -3.93 2.14 -4.33
C VAL A 49 -3.88 3.64 -4.06
N ILE A 50 -3.39 4.01 -2.89
CA ILE A 50 -3.31 5.40 -2.44
C ILE A 50 -2.00 6.03 -2.91
N ARG A 51 -0.87 5.34 -2.71
CA ARG A 51 0.46 5.77 -3.18
C ARG A 51 1.43 4.61 -3.31
N VAL A 52 2.43 4.78 -4.19
CA VAL A 52 3.63 3.96 -4.24
C VAL A 52 4.83 4.88 -3.96
N ILE A 53 5.59 4.60 -2.91
CA ILE A 53 6.68 5.47 -2.45
C ILE A 53 7.95 4.67 -2.30
N HIS A 54 9.08 5.24 -2.70
CA HIS A 54 10.39 4.63 -2.45
C HIS A 54 10.66 4.58 -0.94
N ALA A 55 11.03 3.43 -0.38
CA ALA A 55 11.21 3.19 1.05
C ALA A 55 12.22 4.16 1.70
N GLY A 56 13.31 4.49 0.98
CA GLY A 56 14.27 5.50 1.42
C GLY A 56 13.74 6.94 1.51
N ARG A 57 12.53 7.21 0.99
CA ARG A 57 11.83 8.51 1.04
C ARG A 57 10.55 8.46 1.87
N GLU A 58 10.31 7.37 2.61
CA GLU A 58 9.07 7.14 3.38
C GLU A 58 8.81 8.21 4.47
N THR A 59 9.86 8.92 4.92
CA THR A 59 9.80 9.96 5.97
C THR A 59 8.89 11.15 5.65
N GLU A 60 8.44 11.33 4.40
CA GLU A 60 7.53 12.42 4.02
C GLU A 60 6.06 12.15 4.34
N LEU A 61 5.63 10.89 4.48
CA LEU A 61 4.22 10.58 4.83
C LEU A 61 3.85 10.94 6.27
N GLN A 62 4.84 11.04 7.16
CA GLN A 62 4.65 11.50 8.54
C GLN A 62 4.59 13.03 8.66
N LYS A 63 4.86 13.80 7.58
CA LYS A 63 4.91 15.27 7.63
C LYS A 63 3.60 15.99 7.32
N TYR A 64 2.54 15.26 6.96
CA TYR A 64 1.17 15.80 6.93
C TYR A 64 0.42 15.52 8.25
N GLN A 65 1.18 15.37 9.34
CA GLN A 65 0.72 15.37 10.73
C GLN A 65 0.60 16.80 11.24
#